data_AF-A0A8T6IRF9-F1
#
_entry.id   AF-A0A8T6IRF9-F1
#
_cell.length_a   1.000
_cell.length_b   1.000
_cell.length_c   1.000
_cell.angle_alpha   90.00
_cell.angle_beta   90.00
_cell.angle_gamma   90.00
#
_symmetry.space_group_name_H-M   'P 1'
#
loop_
_entity.id
_entity.type
_entity.pdbx_description
1 polymer ?
#
loop_
_entity_poly.entity_id
_entity_poly.type
_entity_poly.pdbx_seq_one_letter_code
_entity_poly.pdbx_strand_id
1 'polypeptide(L)'
;MSDPARKIVRCASCEGFGWHEDEFFGEAEDCDWCAGVGYVYRDAAGRDAPIPKADFKAVAAELESLESDRLREMGYRGSAKKPWQQAIRKDTSLGEDPYESKEV
;
A
#
# COMPACT_ATOMS: atom_id res chain seq x y z
N MET A 1 -15.17 -17.05 -5.54
CA MET A 1 -16.28 -16.43 -4.80
C MET A 1 -15.69 -15.87 -3.52
N SER A 2 -15.30 -14.60 -3.55
CA SER A 2 -14.71 -13.93 -2.39
C SER A 2 -15.85 -13.62 -1.41
N ASP A 3 -15.71 -14.10 -0.19
CA ASP A 3 -16.68 -13.97 0.90
C ASP A 3 -16.69 -12.51 1.38
N PRO A 4 -17.78 -11.75 1.19
CA PRO A 4 -17.85 -10.32 1.52
C PRO A 4 -17.80 -10.02 3.03
N ALA A 5 -17.74 -11.05 3.88
CA ALA A 5 -17.74 -10.91 5.34
C ALA A 5 -16.33 -10.79 5.97
N ARG A 6 -15.25 -10.79 5.19
CA ARG A 6 -13.88 -10.80 5.73
C ARG A 6 -13.28 -9.40 5.73
N LYS A 7 -12.91 -8.91 6.91
CA LYS A 7 -12.25 -7.62 7.10
C LYS A 7 -10.77 -7.73 6.73
N ILE A 8 -10.20 -6.73 6.07
CA ILE A 8 -8.74 -6.63 5.91
C ILE A 8 -8.14 -5.97 7.16
N VAL A 9 -7.13 -6.60 7.74
CA VAL A 9 -6.42 -6.13 8.94
C VAL A 9 -4.91 -6.23 8.74
N ARG A 10 -4.14 -5.43 9.50
CA ARG A 10 -2.67 -5.52 9.48
C ARG A 10 -2.24 -6.94 9.89
N CYS A 11 -1.28 -7.48 9.16
CA CYS A 11 -0.62 -8.72 9.51
C CYS A 11 0.06 -8.55 10.88
N ALA A 12 -0.32 -9.39 11.85
CA ALA A 12 0.28 -9.36 13.19
C ALA A 12 1.73 -9.87 13.20
N SER A 13 2.14 -10.66 12.20
CA SER A 13 3.51 -11.19 12.12
C SER A 13 4.51 -10.09 11.81
N CYS A 14 4.22 -9.24 10.83
CA CYS A 14 5.14 -8.19 10.34
C CYS A 14 4.61 -6.78 10.59
N GLU A 15 3.62 -6.62 11.46
CA GLU A 15 3.02 -5.34 11.86
C GLU A 15 2.58 -4.42 10.70
N GLY A 16 2.23 -4.99 9.55
CA GLY A 16 1.84 -4.23 8.37
C GLY A 16 2.96 -3.89 7.39
N PHE A 17 4.23 -4.20 7.69
CA PHE A 17 5.35 -3.89 6.79
C PHE A 17 5.42 -4.78 5.56
N GLY A 18 5.04 -6.05 5.68
CA GLY A 18 5.12 -7.02 4.60
C GLY A 18 6.48 -7.71 4.50
N TRP A 19 7.50 -7.22 5.18
CA TRP A 19 8.83 -7.83 5.26
C TRP A 19 9.34 -7.88 6.71
N HIS A 20 10.40 -8.65 6.91
CA HIS A 20 11.26 -8.65 8.09
C HIS A 20 12.67 -8.23 7.68
N GLU A 21 13.37 -7.57 8.58
CA GLU A 21 14.81 -7.31 8.42
C GLU A 21 15.57 -8.24 9.36
N ASP A 22 16.55 -8.97 8.81
CA ASP A 22 17.51 -9.73 9.60
C ASP A 22 18.43 -8.75 10.34
N GLU A 23 18.38 -8.76 11.68
CA GLU A 23 19.17 -7.85 12.52
C GLU A 23 20.69 -8.07 12.43
N PHE A 24 21.15 -9.24 11.99
CA PHE A 24 22.55 -9.62 11.89
C PHE A 24 23.16 -9.28 10.52
N PHE A 25 22.45 -9.56 9.43
CA PHE A 25 22.94 -9.33 8.06
C PHE A 25 22.38 -8.06 7.41
N GLY A 26 21.28 -7.51 7.94
CA GLY A 26 20.56 -6.38 7.35
C GLY A 26 19.82 -6.72 6.06
N GLU A 27 19.58 -8.01 5.79
CA GLU A 27 18.82 -8.45 4.62
C GLU A 27 17.32 -8.36 4.90
N ALA A 28 16.55 -7.91 3.90
CA ALA A 28 15.09 -7.84 3.98
C ALA A 28 14.48 -9.06 3.27
N GLU A 29 13.61 -9.77 3.97
CA GLU A 29 12.84 -10.89 3.44
C GLU A 29 11.34 -10.64 3.54
N ASP A 30 10.57 -11.12 2.55
CA ASP A 30 9.12 -11.03 2.61
C ASP A 30 8.60 -11.80 3.83
N CYS A 31 7.59 -11.27 4.50
CA CYS A 31 6.91 -11.95 5.59
C CYS A 31 6.20 -13.19 5.06
N ASP A 32 6.69 -14.38 5.45
CA ASP A 32 6.14 -15.67 5.04
C ASP A 32 4.65 -15.82 5.30
N TRP A 33 4.15 -15.25 6.41
CA TRP A 33 2.75 -15.40 6.77
C TRP A 33 1.81 -14.65 5.81
N CYS A 34 2.09 -13.38 5.53
CA CYS A 34 1.25 -12.59 4.62
C CYS A 34 1.75 -12.60 3.17
N ALA A 35 2.83 -13.32 2.88
CA ALA A 35 3.50 -13.39 1.59
C ALA A 35 3.80 -12.00 1.00
N GLY A 36 4.41 -11.12 1.81
CA GLY A 36 4.82 -9.79 1.34
C GLY A 36 3.73 -8.70 1.39
N VAL A 37 2.47 -9.06 1.67
CA VAL A 37 1.33 -8.12 1.50
C VAL A 37 1.22 -7.10 2.64
N GLY A 38 1.68 -7.44 3.84
CA GLY A 38 1.49 -6.63 5.05
C GLY A 38 0.08 -6.72 5.67
N TYR A 39 -0.90 -7.29 4.96
CA TYR A 39 -2.29 -7.40 5.41
C TYR A 39 -2.83 -8.83 5.23
N VAL A 40 -3.82 -9.17 6.05
CA VAL A 40 -4.50 -10.47 6.08
C VAL A 40 -6.01 -10.29 6.16
N TYR A 41 -6.77 -11.31 5.76
CA TYR A 41 -8.19 -11.37 6.04
C TYR A 41 -8.44 -11.83 7.46
N ARG A 42 -9.42 -11.22 8.14
CA ARG A 42 -9.98 -11.67 9.41
C ARG A 42 -11.42 -12.08 9.24
N ASP A 43 -11.75 -13.29 9.68
CA ASP A 43 -13.13 -13.79 9.69
C ASP A 43 -13.92 -13.30 10.92
N ALA A 44 -15.23 -13.59 10.96
CA ALA A 44 -16.11 -13.21 12.06
C ALA A 44 -15.75 -13.88 13.41
N ALA A 45 -14.99 -14.99 13.39
CA ALA A 45 -14.48 -15.65 14.57
C ALA A 45 -13.12 -15.07 15.03
N GLY A 46 -12.60 -14.05 14.34
CA GLY A 46 -11.32 -13.41 14.64
C GLY A 46 -10.11 -14.18 14.14
N ARG A 47 -10.28 -15.16 13.25
CA ARG A 47 -9.17 -15.93 12.67
C ARG A 47 -8.60 -15.21 11.48
N ASP A 48 -7.27 -15.14 11.45
CA ASP A 48 -6.52 -14.49 10.39
C ASP A 48 -6.09 -15.50 9.33
N ALA A 49 -6.19 -15.13 8.06
CA ALA A 49 -5.75 -15.92 6.93
C ALA A 49 -5.11 -15.03 5.85
N PRO A 50 -4.07 -15.51 5.15
CA PRO A 50 -3.45 -14.77 4.07
C PRO A 50 -4.46 -14.42 2.97
N ILE A 51 -4.33 -13.23 2.38
CA ILE A 51 -5.15 -12.82 1.23
C ILE A 51 -4.72 -13.67 0.02
N PRO A 52 -5.63 -14.47 -0.59
CA PRO A 52 -5.27 -15.23 -1.78
C PRO A 52 -4.95 -14.32 -2.95
N LYS A 53 -3.95 -14.68 -3.76
CA LYS A 53 -3.55 -13.90 -4.97
C LYS A 53 -4.71 -13.62 -5.93
N ALA A 54 -5.69 -14.52 -6.00
CA ALA A 54 -6.88 -14.35 -6.83
C ALA A 54 -7.75 -13.14 -6.43
N ASP A 55 -7.68 -12.73 -5.16
CA ASP A 55 -8.46 -11.62 -4.63
C ASP A 55 -7.74 -10.27 -4.77
N PHE A 56 -6.44 -10.24 -5.09
CA PHE A 56 -5.64 -9.01 -5.11
C PHE A 56 -6.27 -7.90 -5.96
N LYS A 57 -6.80 -8.25 -7.14
CA LYS A 57 -7.47 -7.27 -8.00
C LYS A 57 -8.73 -6.68 -7.34
N ALA A 58 -9.45 -7.48 -6.57
CA ALA A 58 -10.68 -7.04 -5.90
C ALA A 58 -10.39 -6.13 -4.70
N VAL A 59 -9.28 -6.37 -3.98
CA VAL A 59 -8.93 -5.63 -2.74
C VAL A 59 -7.84 -4.58 -2.91
N ALA A 60 -7.27 -4.42 -4.10
CA ALA A 60 -6.15 -3.49 -4.34
C ALA A 60 -6.43 -2.07 -3.84
N ALA A 61 -7.61 -1.51 -4.14
CA ALA A 61 -7.97 -0.17 -3.71
C ALA A 61 -8.09 -0.04 -2.18
N GLU A 62 -8.57 -1.08 -1.50
CA GLU A 62 -8.66 -1.10 -0.04
C GLU A 62 -7.26 -1.19 0.57
N LEU A 63 -6.38 -2.04 0.04
CA LEU A 63 -4.98 -2.16 0.47
C LEU A 63 -4.22 -0.84 0.31
N GLU A 64 -4.37 -0.15 -0.82
CA GLU A 64 -3.75 1.17 -1.05
C GLU A 64 -4.25 2.23 -0.07
N SER A 65 -5.55 2.22 0.25
CA SER A 65 -6.13 3.11 1.26
C SER A 65 -5.55 2.81 2.64
N LEU A 66 -5.50 1.54 3.03
CA LEU A 66 -4.99 1.12 4.34
C LEU A 66 -3.51 1.45 4.52
N GLU A 67 -2.69 1.33 3.46
CA GLU A 67 -1.28 1.73 3.52
C GLU A 67 -1.13 3.25 3.58
N SER A 68 -1.95 4.00 2.84
CA SER A 68 -1.98 5.47 2.93
C SER A 68 -2.29 5.95 4.35
N ASP A 69 -3.25 5.30 5.02
CA ASP A 69 -3.59 5.59 6.41
C ASP A 69 -2.46 5.19 7.37
N ARG A 70 -1.81 4.04 7.14
CA ARG A 70 -0.63 3.61 7.93
C ARG A 70 0.52 4.61 7.83
N LEU A 71 0.85 5.07 6.63
CA LEU A 71 1.87 6.09 6.42
C LEU A 71 1.54 7.38 7.20
N ARG A 72 0.28 7.81 7.19
CA ARG A 72 -0.17 8.97 7.97
C ARG A 72 0.00 8.77 9.47
N GLU A 73 -0.32 7.60 9.99
CA GLU A 73 -0.09 7.24 11.40
C GLU A 73 1.40 7.30 11.77
N MET A 74 2.29 6.89 10.86
CA MET A 74 3.74 7.01 11.01
C MET A 74 4.26 8.45 10.87
N GLY A 75 3.37 9.43 10.70
CA GLY A 75 3.72 10.84 10.57
C GLY A 75 4.04 11.29 9.14
N TYR A 76 3.88 10.41 8.13
CA TYR A 76 4.00 10.81 6.74
C TYR A 76 2.83 11.72 6.35
N ARG A 77 3.14 12.99 6.09
CA ARG A 77 2.17 14.00 5.62
C ARG A 77 2.29 14.31 4.13
N GLY A 78 3.23 13.64 3.45
CA GLY A 78 3.43 13.83 2.03
C GLY A 78 2.25 13.31 1.22
N SER A 79 1.99 13.93 0.09
CA SER A 79 1.17 13.37 -0.99
C SER A 79 2.06 13.17 -2.20
N ALA A 80 1.77 12.14 -3.00
CA ALA A 80 2.48 11.94 -4.26
C ALA A 80 2.25 13.17 -5.15
N LYS A 81 3.32 13.91 -5.44
CA LYS A 81 3.28 15.04 -6.36
C LYS A 81 2.99 14.51 -7.76
N LYS A 82 1.99 15.07 -8.43
CA LYS A 82 1.77 14.85 -9.86
C LYS A 82 3.03 15.27 -10.66
N PRO A 83 3.29 14.71 -11.85
CA PRO A 83 4.50 15.02 -12.62
C PRO A 83 4.78 16.54 -12.75
N TRP A 84 3.77 17.34 -13.07
CA TRP A 84 3.87 18.80 -13.20
C TRP A 84 4.08 19.55 -11.88
N GLN A 85 3.84 18.92 -10.73
CA GLN A 85 4.12 19.48 -9.41
C GLN A 85 5.57 19.19 -8.94
N GLN A 86 6.33 18.36 -9.66
CA GLN A 86 7.69 17.98 -9.29
C GLN A 86 8.70 18.97 -9.86
N ALA A 87 9.45 19.65 -8.99
CA ALA A 87 10.40 20.71 -9.40
C ALA A 87 11.44 20.25 -10.43
N ILE A 88 11.90 18.99 -10.34
CA ILE A 88 12.86 18.38 -11.28
C ILE A 88 12.30 18.22 -12.71
N ARG A 89 10.97 18.27 -12.88
CA ARG A 89 10.31 18.04 -14.17
C ARG A 89 9.93 19.31 -14.91
N LYS A 90 10.11 20.50 -14.31
CA LYS A 90 9.65 21.79 -14.86
C LYS A 90 10.15 22.10 -16.27
N ASP A 91 11.32 21.60 -16.65
CA ASP A 91 11.93 21.80 -17.98
C ASP A 91 11.74 20.58 -18.92
N THR A 92 10.84 19.67 -18.57
CA THR A 92 10.49 18.50 -19.38
C THR A 92 9.05 18.59 -19.83
N SER A 93 8.68 17.88 -20.89
CA SER A 93 7.27 17.75 -21.31
C SER A 93 6.36 17.18 -20.22
N LEU A 94 6.93 16.48 -19.22
CA LEU A 94 6.21 15.95 -18.07
C LEU A 94 6.00 16.99 -16.95
N GLY A 95 6.58 18.18 -17.09
CA GLY A 95 6.41 19.31 -16.19
C GLY A 95 5.19 20.19 -16.51
N GLU A 96 4.63 20.04 -17.71
CA GLU A 96 3.44 20.78 -18.13
C GLU A 96 2.18 20.22 -17.44
N ASP A 97 1.36 21.09 -16.82
CA ASP A 97 0.07 20.67 -16.26
C ASP A 97 -0.94 20.49 -17.41
N PRO A 98 -1.41 19.27 -17.70
CA PRO A 98 -2.31 19.01 -18.83
C PRO A 98 -3.72 19.57 -18.62
N TYR A 99 -4.04 20.07 -17.42
CA TYR A 99 -5.34 20.63 -17.07
C TYR A 99 -5.31 22.15 -16.86
N GLU A 100 -4.13 22.79 -16.93
CA GLU A 100 -4.04 24.25 -16.93
C GLU A 100 -4.63 24.75 -18.24
N SER A 101 -5.82 25.34 -18.16
CA SER A 101 -6.51 25.91 -19.31
C SER A 101 -5.65 27.01 -19.90
N LYS A 102 -5.08 26.75 -21.09
CA LYS A 102 -4.51 27.82 -21.91
C LYS A 102 -5.68 28.74 -22.26
N GLU A 103 -5.73 29.92 -21.65
CA GLU A 103 -6.73 30.94 -21.97
C GLU A 103 -6.78 31.11 -23.50
N VAL A 104 -7.98 30.96 -24.07
CA VAL A 104 -8.28 31.20 -25.49
C VAL A 104 -8.59 32.66 -25.68
#